data_AF-A0A667I0W3-F1
#
_entry.id   AF-A0A667I0W3-F1
#
_cell.length_a   1.000
_cell.length_b   1.000
_cell.length_c   1.000
_cell.angle_alpha   90.00
_cell.angle_beta   90.00
_cell.angle_gamma   90.00
#
_symmetry.space_group_name_H-M   'P 1'
#
loop_
_entity.id
_entity.type
_entity.pdbx_description
1 polymer ?
#
loop_
_entity_poly.entity_id
_entity_poly.type
_entity_poly.pdbx_seq_one_letter_code
_entity_poly.pdbx_strand_id
1 'polypeptide(L)'
;MLWEVKEFCKEHHWMTGIHEFLQAWGPQKLESMRGCPIKNYMMLVSRVNMWQTDVSNIPKKLITTGRLLQLNCYHIQAEMESKLDGVRKDILTHVQNECWTRSQQLITELTDFTEVFQTINSDIHTIARCSQKLNQANEQYAELEKRMEYIRALHELIRNHFSLFSAENEALDISLLDVWEAFQFEKSQASEFLISKRHAIVPKLQQLIAAALVELEGLIENALSGPFMDPAQEQRSMERQLISLERQFQNTASHLSELHHAYATFTGTEDPCSLYHHPVRDPSTEIRVLYPECP
;
A
#
# COMPACT_ATOMS: atom_id res chain seq x y z
N MET A 1 18.40 35.38 -52.40
CA MET A 1 17.04 34.86 -52.61
C MET A 1 16.82 33.52 -51.91
N LEU A 2 17.26 32.37 -52.43
CA LEU A 2 17.11 31.08 -51.72
C LEU A 2 17.97 30.97 -50.44
N TRP A 3 19.03 31.77 -50.35
CA TRP A 3 19.91 31.86 -49.18
C TRP A 3 19.16 32.25 -47.89
N GLU A 4 18.30 33.28 -47.92
CA GLU A 4 17.56 33.75 -46.75
C GLU A 4 16.58 32.69 -46.22
N VAL A 5 15.93 31.95 -47.13
CA VAL A 5 15.05 30.83 -46.77
C VAL A 5 15.85 29.67 -46.20
N LYS A 6 17.03 29.36 -46.76
CA LYS A 6 17.91 28.30 -46.26
C LYS A 6 18.46 28.61 -44.86
N GLU A 7 18.86 29.86 -44.60
CA GLU A 7 19.35 30.26 -43.27
C GLU A 7 18.22 30.22 -42.25
N PHE A 8 17.01 30.69 -42.61
CA PHE A 8 15.82 30.55 -41.76
C PHE A 8 15.52 29.09 -41.41
N CYS A 9 15.52 28.18 -42.39
CA CYS A 9 15.30 26.75 -42.14
C CYS A 9 16.40 26.13 -41.27
N LYS A 10 17.65 26.60 -41.40
CA LYS A 10 18.79 26.15 -40.59
C LYS A 10 18.68 26.62 -39.14
N GLU A 11 18.24 27.87 -38.91
CA GLU A 11 17.97 28.39 -37.57
C GLU A 11 16.82 27.64 -36.87
N HIS A 12 15.84 27.15 -37.65
CA HIS A 12 14.64 26.46 -37.14
C HIS A 12 14.70 24.93 -37.29
N HIS A 13 15.88 24.34 -37.52
CA HIS A 13 16.04 22.89 -37.72
C HIS A 13 15.57 22.04 -36.52
N TRP A 14 15.55 22.61 -35.31
CA TRP A 14 15.06 21.97 -34.10
C TRP A 14 13.57 21.56 -34.20
N MET A 15 12.79 22.20 -35.08
CA MET A 15 11.39 21.84 -35.34
C MET A 15 11.23 20.41 -35.84
N THR A 16 12.22 19.87 -36.56
CA THR A 16 12.20 18.48 -37.05
C THR A 16 12.14 17.50 -35.87
N GLY A 17 12.94 17.74 -34.82
CA GLY A 17 12.94 16.88 -33.63
C GLY A 17 11.62 16.94 -32.84
N ILE A 18 10.95 18.11 -32.81
CA ILE A 18 9.62 18.22 -32.22
C ILE A 18 8.60 17.47 -33.07
N HIS A 19 8.65 17.62 -34.39
CA HIS A 19 7.75 16.91 -35.29
C HIS A 19 7.89 15.39 -35.14
N GLU A 20 9.12 14.86 -35.13
CA GLU A 20 9.38 13.44 -34.89
C GLU A 20 8.82 12.97 -33.54
N PHE A 21 9.00 13.75 -32.48
CA PHE A 21 8.40 13.45 -31.17
C PHE A 21 6.87 13.40 -31.25
N LEU A 22 6.23 14.39 -31.89
CA LEU A 22 4.78 14.44 -32.04
C LEU A 22 4.23 13.28 -32.87
N GLN A 23 4.96 12.82 -33.88
CA GLN A 23 4.58 11.64 -34.66
C GLN A 23 4.68 10.34 -33.85
N ALA A 24 5.63 10.27 -32.92
CA ALA A 24 5.79 9.13 -32.02
C ALA A 24 4.89 9.22 -30.77
N TRP A 25 4.21 10.35 -30.55
CA TRP A 25 3.35 10.54 -29.40
C TRP A 25 2.04 9.77 -29.54
N GLY A 26 1.64 9.08 -28.48
CA GLY A 26 0.37 8.37 -28.43
C GLY A 26 0.14 7.64 -27.11
N PRO A 27 -1.02 6.98 -26.96
CA PRO A 27 -1.43 6.36 -25.69
C PRO A 27 -0.42 5.33 -25.16
N GLN A 28 0.23 4.58 -26.04
CA GLN A 28 1.25 3.59 -25.67
C GLN A 28 2.44 4.23 -24.93
N LYS A 29 2.80 5.47 -25.29
CA LYS A 29 3.89 6.20 -24.63
C LYS A 29 3.51 6.58 -23.20
N LEU A 30 2.27 7.04 -23.00
CA LEU A 30 1.74 7.37 -21.66
C LEU A 30 1.66 6.14 -20.78
N GLU A 31 1.16 5.02 -21.33
CA GLU A 31 1.08 3.77 -20.57
C GLU A 31 2.46 3.25 -20.15
N SER A 32 3.48 3.40 -21.01
CA SER A 32 4.86 3.05 -20.63
C SER A 32 5.43 3.90 -19.48
N MET A 33 4.83 5.05 -19.19
CA MET A 33 5.25 5.93 -18.10
C MET A 33 4.52 5.67 -16.78
N ARG A 34 3.44 4.87 -16.79
CA ARG A 34 2.66 4.55 -15.59
C ARG A 34 3.56 3.98 -14.49
N GLY A 35 3.50 4.54 -13.28
CA GLY A 35 4.33 4.14 -12.16
C GLY A 35 5.82 4.50 -12.27
N CYS A 36 6.24 5.26 -13.28
CA CYS A 36 7.62 5.75 -13.36
C CYS A 36 7.93 6.77 -12.26
N PRO A 37 9.22 6.99 -11.93
CA PRO A 37 9.63 8.08 -11.06
C PRO A 37 9.10 9.43 -11.52
N ILE A 38 8.65 10.26 -10.57
CA ILE A 38 8.03 11.57 -10.83
C ILE A 38 8.94 12.50 -11.66
N LYS A 39 10.25 12.36 -11.49
CA LYS A 39 11.25 13.07 -12.30
C LYS A 39 11.07 12.87 -13.80
N ASN A 40 10.61 11.71 -14.25
CA ASN A 40 10.38 11.42 -15.66
C ASN A 40 9.21 12.24 -16.20
N TYR A 41 8.11 12.34 -15.43
CA TYR A 41 6.99 13.21 -15.77
C TYR A 41 7.41 14.68 -15.77
N MET A 42 8.13 15.14 -14.75
CA MET A 42 8.64 16.52 -14.67
C MET A 42 9.49 16.88 -15.90
N MET A 43 10.47 16.04 -16.25
CA MET A 43 11.32 16.25 -17.41
C MET A 43 10.52 16.37 -18.72
N LEU A 44 9.50 15.52 -18.89
CA LEU A 44 8.66 15.55 -20.09
C LEU A 44 7.84 16.84 -20.15
N VAL A 45 7.19 17.23 -19.06
CA VAL A 45 6.36 18.43 -19.00
C VAL A 45 7.20 19.70 -19.21
N SER A 46 8.37 19.79 -18.56
CA SER A 46 9.31 20.90 -18.76
C SER A 46 9.75 21.00 -20.22
N ARG A 47 10.08 19.87 -20.86
CA ARG A 47 10.47 19.84 -22.27
C ARG A 47 9.36 20.32 -23.20
N VAL A 48 8.12 19.87 -22.97
CA VAL A 48 6.95 20.31 -23.74
C VAL A 48 6.70 21.81 -23.57
N ASN A 49 6.79 22.33 -22.35
CA ASN A 49 6.61 23.76 -22.08
C ASN A 49 7.70 24.63 -22.75
N MET A 50 8.96 24.16 -22.75
CA MET A 50 10.04 24.82 -23.48
C MET A 50 9.73 24.88 -24.99
N TRP A 51 9.33 23.75 -25.57
CA TRP A 51 8.98 23.69 -26.99
C TRP A 51 7.77 24.54 -27.35
N GLN A 52 6.76 24.64 -26.49
CA GLN A 52 5.66 25.58 -26.70
C GLN A 52 6.17 27.02 -26.79
N THR A 53 7.09 27.40 -25.89
CA THR A 53 7.71 28.73 -25.91
C THR A 53 8.51 28.96 -27.20
N ASP A 54 9.33 27.99 -27.61
CA ASP A 54 10.14 28.08 -28.83
C ASP A 54 9.26 28.21 -30.09
N VAL A 55 8.19 27.42 -30.18
CA VAL A 55 7.25 27.46 -31.32
C VAL A 55 6.49 28.78 -31.37
N SER A 56 6.04 29.31 -30.22
CA SER A 56 5.35 30.61 -30.19
C SER A 56 6.23 31.80 -30.58
N ASN A 57 7.55 31.68 -30.43
CA ASN A 57 8.51 32.70 -30.84
C ASN A 57 8.82 32.68 -32.36
N ILE A 58 8.35 31.69 -33.11
CA ILE A 58 8.58 31.61 -34.56
C ILE A 58 7.92 32.81 -35.27
N PRO A 59 8.64 33.48 -36.20
CA PRO A 59 8.05 34.53 -37.03
C PRO A 59 6.89 33.99 -37.87
N LYS A 60 5.70 34.58 -37.73
CA LYS A 60 4.49 34.19 -38.49
C LYS A 60 4.69 34.29 -40.00
N LYS A 61 5.52 35.23 -40.45
CA LYS A 61 5.86 35.47 -41.86
C LYS A 61 7.31 35.90 -41.99
N LEU A 62 7.99 35.43 -43.03
CA LEU A 62 9.30 35.91 -43.45
C LEU A 62 9.16 36.51 -44.85
N ILE A 63 9.58 37.77 -45.03
CA ILE A 63 9.62 38.44 -46.34
C ILE A 63 11.09 38.66 -46.69
N THR A 64 11.50 38.17 -47.86
CA THR A 64 12.89 38.32 -48.35
C THR A 64 13.25 39.79 -48.63
N THR A 65 14.53 40.16 -48.58
CA THR A 65 15.02 41.56 -48.69
C THR A 65 14.61 42.24 -50.01
N GLY A 66 14.30 41.47 -51.06
CA GLY A 66 13.76 41.96 -52.35
C GLY A 66 12.23 41.89 -52.49
N ARG A 67 11.50 41.43 -51.47
CA ARG A 67 10.04 41.14 -51.48
C ARG A 67 9.58 40.17 -52.58
N LEU A 68 10.50 39.33 -53.07
CA LEU A 68 10.24 38.38 -54.16
C LEU A 68 9.58 37.09 -53.66
N LEU A 69 9.83 36.73 -52.39
CA LEU A 69 9.27 35.55 -51.73
C LEU A 69 8.78 35.91 -50.32
N GLN A 70 7.64 35.32 -49.95
CA GLN A 70 7.06 35.36 -48.62
C GLN A 70 6.83 33.93 -48.12
N LEU A 71 7.47 33.58 -47.01
CA LEU A 71 7.19 32.34 -46.28
C LEU A 71 6.09 32.63 -45.25
N ASN A 72 5.04 31.81 -45.22
CA ASN A 72 3.99 31.88 -44.21
C ASN A 72 4.13 30.71 -43.25
N CYS A 73 4.62 30.98 -42.04
CA CYS A 73 4.84 29.97 -41.00
C CYS A 73 3.61 29.77 -40.11
N TYR A 74 2.58 30.61 -40.26
CA TYR A 74 1.42 30.62 -39.38
C TYR A 74 0.77 29.23 -39.24
N HIS A 75 0.56 28.51 -40.35
CA HIS A 75 -0.11 27.21 -40.31
C HIS A 75 0.73 26.15 -39.58
N ILE A 76 2.05 26.13 -39.81
CA ILE A 76 2.97 25.19 -39.16
C ILE A 76 3.08 25.49 -37.66
N GLN A 77 3.22 26.77 -37.31
CA GLN A 77 3.23 27.24 -35.94
C GLN A 77 1.96 26.82 -35.20
N ALA A 78 0.78 27.17 -35.74
CA ALA A 78 -0.50 26.85 -35.12
C ALA A 78 -0.73 25.34 -34.99
N GLU A 79 -0.33 24.53 -35.99
CA GLU A 79 -0.42 23.07 -35.92
C GLU A 79 0.47 22.51 -34.80
N MET A 80 1.72 22.95 -34.70
CA MET A 80 2.63 22.50 -33.64
C MET A 80 2.18 22.97 -32.25
N GLU A 81 1.73 24.21 -32.10
CA GLU A 81 1.16 24.72 -30.85
C GLU A 81 -0.03 23.88 -30.40
N SER A 82 -0.97 23.60 -31.31
CA SER A 82 -2.13 22.77 -31.01
C SER A 82 -1.76 21.34 -30.63
N LYS A 83 -0.78 20.72 -31.30
CA LYS A 83 -0.34 19.36 -30.98
C LYS A 83 0.40 19.31 -29.65
N LEU A 84 1.27 20.28 -29.36
CA LEU A 84 1.98 20.38 -28.07
C LEU A 84 1.01 20.64 -26.91
N ASP A 85 -0.02 21.47 -27.11
CA ASP A 85 -1.11 21.64 -26.14
C ASP A 85 -1.89 20.34 -25.93
N GLY A 86 -2.15 19.57 -27.00
CA GLY A 86 -2.70 18.22 -26.92
C GLY A 86 -1.86 17.28 -26.07
N VAL A 87 -0.55 17.20 -26.32
CA VAL A 87 0.40 16.41 -25.51
C VAL A 87 0.34 16.81 -24.03
N ARG A 88 0.32 18.11 -23.74
CA ARG A 88 0.25 18.63 -22.37
C ARG A 88 -1.05 18.18 -21.69
N LYS A 89 -2.19 18.26 -22.39
CA LYS A 89 -3.48 17.77 -21.89
C LYS A 89 -3.48 16.26 -21.66
N ASP A 90 -2.92 15.50 -22.58
CA ASP A 90 -2.81 14.04 -22.45
C ASP A 90 -2.00 13.65 -21.20
N ILE A 91 -0.86 14.31 -20.96
CA ILE A 91 -0.05 14.08 -19.76
C ILE A 91 -0.85 14.42 -18.49
N LEU A 92 -1.54 15.57 -18.47
CA LEU A 92 -2.37 15.97 -17.33
C LEU A 92 -3.44 14.92 -17.02
N THR A 93 -4.21 14.51 -18.04
CA THR A 93 -5.26 13.49 -17.88
C THR A 93 -4.68 12.16 -17.41
N HIS A 94 -3.54 11.73 -17.94
CA HIS A 94 -2.87 10.51 -17.51
C HIS A 94 -2.45 10.56 -16.03
N VAL A 95 -1.78 11.64 -15.61
CA VAL A 95 -1.33 11.82 -14.22
C VAL A 95 -2.53 11.93 -13.27
N GLN A 96 -3.61 12.62 -13.67
CA GLN A 96 -4.85 12.70 -12.88
C GLN A 96 -5.49 11.33 -12.68
N ASN A 97 -5.61 10.53 -13.75
CA ASN A 97 -6.17 9.18 -13.68
C ASN A 97 -5.32 8.25 -12.81
N GLU A 98 -3.99 8.34 -12.93
CA GLU A 98 -3.06 7.57 -12.09
C GLU A 98 -3.20 7.96 -10.62
N CYS A 99 -3.26 9.25 -10.33
CA CYS A 99 -3.44 9.77 -8.97
C CYS A 99 -4.77 9.30 -8.38
N TRP A 100 -5.87 9.47 -9.12
CA TRP A 100 -7.21 9.03 -8.72
C TRP A 100 -7.24 7.54 -8.36
N THR A 101 -6.77 6.70 -9.28
CA THR A 101 -6.81 5.23 -9.13
C THR A 101 -6.00 4.78 -7.91
N ARG A 102 -4.80 5.34 -7.74
CA ARG A 102 -3.91 4.98 -6.62
C ARG A 102 -4.42 5.47 -5.29
N SER A 103 -4.94 6.69 -5.22
CA SER A 103 -5.56 7.25 -4.01
C SER A 103 -6.75 6.41 -3.58
N GLN A 104 -7.67 6.06 -4.49
CA GLN A 104 -8.84 5.23 -4.16
C GLN A 104 -8.43 3.83 -3.65
N GLN A 105 -7.45 3.20 -4.30
CA GLN A 105 -6.93 1.91 -3.87
C GLN A 105 -6.32 2.00 -2.47
N LEU A 106 -5.50 3.02 -2.20
CA LEU A 106 -4.85 3.19 -0.92
C LEU A 106 -5.85 3.56 0.19
N ILE A 107 -6.80 4.45 -0.08
CA ILE A 107 -7.90 4.78 0.84
C ILE A 107 -8.64 3.51 1.26
N THR A 108 -9.06 2.69 0.28
CA THR A 108 -9.83 1.46 0.56
C THR A 108 -9.04 0.51 1.46
N GLU A 109 -7.75 0.32 1.18
CA GLU A 109 -6.87 -0.56 1.95
C GLU A 109 -6.64 -0.03 3.38
N LEU A 110 -6.39 1.27 3.53
CA LEU A 110 -6.22 1.90 4.85
C LEU A 110 -7.51 1.90 5.67
N THR A 111 -8.67 2.11 5.05
CA THR A 111 -9.97 2.01 5.71
C THR A 111 -10.22 0.59 6.23
N ASP A 112 -9.92 -0.46 5.46
CA ASP A 112 -10.04 -1.86 5.91
C ASP A 112 -9.16 -2.17 7.15
N PHE A 113 -7.96 -1.60 7.24
CA PHE A 113 -7.17 -1.67 8.46
C PHE A 113 -7.84 -0.93 9.63
N THR A 114 -8.30 0.28 9.37
CA THR A 114 -8.84 1.21 10.38
C THR A 114 -10.12 0.64 11.02
N GLU A 115 -11.02 0.05 10.22
CA GLU A 115 -12.25 -0.58 10.70
C GLU A 115 -11.99 -1.74 11.67
N VAL A 116 -10.94 -2.53 11.43
CA VAL A 116 -10.55 -3.62 12.33
C VAL A 116 -9.96 -3.08 13.64
N PHE A 117 -9.20 -1.99 13.59
CA PHE A 117 -8.63 -1.36 14.79
C PHE A 117 -9.69 -0.66 15.65
N GLN A 118 -10.76 -0.14 15.03
CA GLN A 118 -11.86 0.51 15.76
C GLN A 118 -12.84 -0.47 16.41
N THR A 119 -12.88 -1.73 15.93
CA THR A 119 -13.82 -2.75 16.42
C THR A 119 -13.28 -3.61 17.56
N ILE A 120 -12.11 -3.26 18.10
CA ILE A 120 -11.49 -4.00 19.19
C ILE A 120 -12.39 -3.93 20.44
N ASN A 121 -12.89 -5.09 20.89
CA ASN A 121 -13.67 -5.22 22.11
C ASN A 121 -12.94 -6.12 23.12
N SER A 122 -13.65 -6.62 24.14
CA SER A 122 -13.08 -7.51 25.18
C SER A 122 -13.10 -9.01 24.82
N ASP A 123 -13.69 -9.37 23.69
CA ASP A 123 -13.83 -10.76 23.23
C ASP A 123 -12.55 -11.26 22.52
N ILE A 124 -12.19 -12.52 22.78
CA ILE A 124 -10.95 -13.12 22.30
C ILE A 124 -10.84 -13.09 20.77
N HIS A 125 -11.95 -13.24 20.04
CA HIS A 125 -11.91 -13.30 18.58
C HIS A 125 -11.62 -11.94 17.93
N THR A 126 -12.21 -10.85 18.45
CA THR A 126 -11.93 -9.50 17.92
C THR A 126 -10.50 -9.07 18.21
N ILE A 127 -10.00 -9.44 19.39
CA ILE A 127 -8.65 -9.14 19.83
C ILE A 127 -7.67 -9.93 18.93
N ALA A 128 -7.90 -11.23 18.69
CA ALA A 128 -7.07 -12.05 17.79
C ALA A 128 -7.03 -11.53 16.36
N ARG A 129 -8.21 -11.18 15.81
CA ARG A 129 -8.32 -10.55 14.49
C ARG A 129 -7.55 -9.23 14.42
N CYS A 130 -7.64 -8.40 15.45
CA CYS A 130 -6.88 -7.17 15.52
C CYS A 130 -5.37 -7.42 15.58
N SER A 131 -4.91 -8.39 16.36
CA SER A 131 -3.48 -8.73 16.45
C SER A 131 -2.94 -9.17 15.08
N GLN A 132 -3.66 -10.04 14.38
CA GLN A 132 -3.32 -10.46 13.03
C GLN A 132 -3.23 -9.26 12.07
N LYS A 133 -4.26 -8.40 12.09
CA LYS A 133 -4.35 -7.24 11.19
C LYS A 133 -3.27 -6.20 11.51
N LEU A 134 -2.90 -6.04 12.78
CA LEU A 134 -1.81 -5.17 13.21
C LEU A 134 -0.45 -5.69 12.74
N ASN A 135 -0.22 -7.01 12.81
CA ASN A 135 1.00 -7.63 12.28
C ASN A 135 1.10 -7.41 10.77
N GLN A 136 0.02 -7.65 10.02
CA GLN A 136 -0.04 -7.34 8.58
C GLN A 136 0.26 -5.86 8.31
N ALA A 137 -0.33 -4.94 9.07
CA ALA A 137 -0.11 -3.50 8.93
C ALA A 137 1.33 -3.09 9.28
N ASN A 138 2.01 -3.82 10.16
CA ASN A 138 3.43 -3.60 10.49
C ASN A 138 4.33 -4.06 9.34
N GLU A 139 4.07 -5.24 8.78
CA GLU A 139 4.83 -5.77 7.64
C GLU A 139 4.70 -4.90 6.40
N GLN A 140 3.50 -4.37 6.13
CA GLN A 140 3.20 -3.59 4.92
C GLN A 140 3.50 -2.09 5.06
N TYR A 141 3.79 -1.60 6.27
CA TYR A 141 3.87 -0.16 6.55
C TYR A 141 4.82 0.60 5.61
N ALA A 142 6.03 0.09 5.40
CA ALA A 142 7.04 0.75 4.56
C ALA A 142 6.61 0.85 3.09
N GLU A 143 5.82 -0.10 2.60
CA GLU A 143 5.30 -0.05 1.22
C GLU A 143 4.09 0.90 1.11
N LEU A 144 3.22 0.92 2.13
CA LEU A 144 2.11 1.87 2.21
C LEU A 144 2.63 3.32 2.26
N GLU A 145 3.68 3.57 3.04
CA GLU A 145 4.33 4.89 3.14
C GLU A 145 4.92 5.33 1.78
N LYS A 146 5.66 4.45 1.09
CA LYS A 146 6.16 4.74 -0.26
C LYS A 146 5.05 5.06 -1.26
N ARG A 147 3.94 4.32 -1.21
CA ARG A 147 2.77 4.56 -2.07
C ARG A 147 2.14 5.92 -1.76
N MET A 148 2.05 6.29 -0.48
CA MET A 148 1.56 7.59 -0.04
C MET A 148 2.46 8.73 -0.55
N GLU A 149 3.78 8.62 -0.37
CA GLU A 149 4.76 9.60 -0.87
C GLU A 149 4.68 9.77 -2.39
N TYR A 150 4.54 8.67 -3.13
CA TYR A 150 4.41 8.69 -4.57
C TYR A 150 3.15 9.46 -5.02
N ILE A 151 2.00 9.19 -4.37
CA ILE A 151 0.75 9.88 -4.66
C ILE A 151 0.86 11.38 -4.35
N ARG A 152 1.46 11.75 -3.20
CA ARG A 152 1.70 13.17 -2.87
C ARG A 152 2.54 13.86 -3.94
N ALA A 153 3.59 13.21 -4.41
CA ALA A 153 4.44 13.76 -5.46
C ALA A 153 3.71 13.88 -6.82
N LEU A 154 2.72 13.02 -7.12
CA LEU A 154 1.83 13.21 -8.27
C LEU A 154 0.91 14.43 -8.09
N HIS A 155 0.30 14.63 -6.92
CA HIS A 155 -0.51 15.82 -6.62
C HIS A 155 0.32 17.10 -6.75
N GLU A 156 1.56 17.12 -6.23
CA GLU A 156 2.48 18.25 -6.36
C GLU A 156 2.85 18.54 -7.82
N LEU A 157 3.09 17.49 -8.63
CA LEU A 157 3.34 17.64 -10.06
C LEU A 157 2.16 18.32 -10.76
N ILE A 158 0.92 17.90 -10.49
CA ILE A 158 -0.28 18.50 -11.05
C ILE A 158 -0.38 19.98 -10.64
N ARG A 159 -0.22 20.26 -9.34
CA ARG A 159 -0.35 21.61 -8.78
C ARG A 159 0.69 22.57 -9.35
N ASN A 160 1.95 22.15 -9.44
CA ASN A 160 3.06 23.00 -9.84
C ASN A 160 3.17 23.23 -11.34
N HIS A 161 2.77 22.27 -12.18
CA HIS A 161 3.02 22.34 -13.62
C HIS A 161 1.77 22.54 -14.48
N PHE A 162 0.57 22.29 -13.94
CA PHE A 162 -0.66 22.37 -14.72
C PHE A 162 -1.66 23.41 -14.21
N SER A 163 -1.49 23.93 -12.97
CA SER A 163 -2.33 24.95 -12.33
C SER A 163 -3.85 24.62 -12.30
N LEU A 164 -4.23 23.41 -12.73
CA LEU A 164 -5.60 22.90 -12.86
C LEU A 164 -5.79 21.80 -11.81
N PHE A 165 -5.87 22.21 -10.56
CA PHE A 165 -6.27 21.34 -9.47
C PHE A 165 -7.78 21.50 -9.29
N SER A 166 -8.54 20.49 -9.70
CA SER A 166 -9.99 20.51 -9.51
C SER A 166 -10.35 20.37 -8.04
N ALA A 167 -11.52 20.87 -7.65
CA ALA A 167 -12.06 20.64 -6.29
C ALA A 167 -12.17 19.15 -5.95
N GLU A 168 -12.41 18.29 -6.95
CA GLU A 168 -12.43 16.84 -6.79
C GLU A 168 -11.05 16.27 -6.44
N ASN A 169 -9.98 16.74 -7.10
CA ASN A 169 -8.62 16.32 -6.77
C ASN A 169 -8.21 16.80 -5.38
N GLU A 170 -8.65 17.99 -4.97
CA GLU A 170 -8.41 18.50 -3.62
C GLU A 170 -9.14 17.72 -2.54
N ALA A 171 -10.43 17.44 -2.76
CA ALA A 171 -11.20 16.60 -1.85
C ALA A 171 -10.58 15.20 -1.70
N LEU A 172 -10.06 14.63 -2.80
CA LEU A 172 -9.39 13.33 -2.75
C LEU A 172 -8.05 13.37 -2.02
N ASP A 173 -7.24 14.41 -2.25
CA ASP A 173 -5.96 14.62 -1.55
C ASP A 173 -6.18 14.77 -0.04
N ILE A 174 -7.15 15.59 0.36
CA ILE A 174 -7.55 15.76 1.76
C ILE A 174 -8.05 14.42 2.34
N SER A 175 -8.96 13.73 1.65
CA SER A 175 -9.49 12.45 2.11
C SER A 175 -8.40 11.39 2.28
N LEU A 176 -7.40 11.35 1.40
CA LEU A 176 -6.29 10.41 1.52
C LEU A 176 -5.42 10.73 2.73
N LEU A 177 -5.15 12.02 2.99
CA LEU A 177 -4.41 12.46 4.17
C LEU A 177 -5.14 12.11 5.46
N ASP A 178 -6.43 12.42 5.54
CA ASP A 178 -7.25 12.13 6.71
C ASP A 178 -7.26 10.62 7.03
N VAL A 179 -7.43 9.77 6.01
CA VAL A 179 -7.44 8.31 6.17
C VAL A 179 -6.05 7.78 6.54
N TRP A 180 -4.98 8.36 6.00
CA TRP A 180 -3.61 7.99 6.37
C TRP A 180 -3.31 8.33 7.84
N GLU A 181 -3.66 9.53 8.28
CA GLU A 181 -3.49 9.95 9.68
C GLU A 181 -4.34 9.10 10.64
N ALA A 182 -5.60 8.84 10.28
CA ALA A 182 -6.47 7.94 11.03
C ALA A 182 -5.88 6.53 11.13
N PHE A 183 -5.37 5.97 10.04
CA PHE A 183 -4.71 4.67 10.05
C PHE A 183 -3.50 4.64 11.01
N GLN A 184 -2.62 5.64 10.94
CA GLN A 184 -1.44 5.71 11.81
C GLN A 184 -1.83 5.81 13.29
N PHE A 185 -2.83 6.64 13.58
CA PHE A 185 -3.37 6.82 14.93
C PHE A 185 -3.98 5.52 15.46
N GLU A 186 -4.93 4.93 14.73
CA GLU A 186 -5.65 3.74 15.15
C GLU A 186 -4.72 2.52 15.25
N LYS A 187 -3.73 2.40 14.36
CA LYS A 187 -2.67 1.39 14.47
C LYS A 187 -1.90 1.51 15.79
N SER A 188 -1.56 2.72 16.19
CA SER A 188 -0.83 2.99 17.44
C SER A 188 -1.70 2.66 18.65
N GLN A 189 -2.96 3.10 18.63
CA GLN A 189 -3.95 2.79 19.67
C GLN A 189 -4.19 1.28 19.80
N ALA A 190 -4.32 0.57 18.68
CA ALA A 190 -4.48 -0.89 18.67
C ALA A 190 -3.25 -1.58 19.27
N SER A 191 -2.04 -1.14 18.91
CA SER A 191 -0.80 -1.67 19.48
C SER A 191 -0.75 -1.48 20.99
N GLU A 192 -1.01 -0.27 21.49
CA GLU A 192 -1.04 0.02 22.92
C GLU A 192 -2.11 -0.78 23.66
N PHE A 193 -3.31 -0.86 23.08
CA PHE A 193 -4.41 -1.65 23.64
C PHE A 193 -4.01 -3.12 23.78
N LEU A 194 -3.49 -3.75 22.72
CA LEU A 194 -3.09 -5.16 22.73
C LEU A 194 -1.96 -5.42 23.73
N ILE A 195 -0.98 -4.51 23.82
CA ILE A 195 0.08 -4.57 24.84
C ILE A 195 -0.52 -4.52 26.25
N SER A 196 -1.43 -3.59 26.51
CA SER A 196 -2.06 -3.43 27.84
C SER A 196 -2.87 -4.66 28.25
N LYS A 197 -3.51 -5.33 27.29
CA LYS A 197 -4.35 -6.51 27.54
C LYS A 197 -3.58 -7.82 27.57
N ARG A 198 -2.34 -7.85 27.06
CA ARG A 198 -1.49 -9.06 27.00
C ARG A 198 -1.40 -9.75 28.37
N HIS A 199 -1.21 -8.98 29.44
CA HIS A 199 -1.08 -9.53 30.80
C HIS A 199 -2.37 -10.16 31.36
N ALA A 200 -3.54 -9.81 30.82
CA ALA A 200 -4.83 -10.39 31.24
C ALA A 200 -5.28 -11.53 30.30
N ILE A 201 -5.06 -11.37 28.99
CA ILE A 201 -5.54 -12.31 27.98
C ILE A 201 -4.67 -13.56 27.91
N VAL A 202 -3.33 -13.42 27.99
CA VAL A 202 -2.41 -14.56 27.86
C VAL A 202 -2.66 -15.61 28.96
N PRO A 203 -2.78 -15.24 30.26
CA PRO A 203 -3.12 -16.22 31.29
C PRO A 203 -4.51 -16.85 31.08
N LYS A 204 -5.48 -16.08 30.57
CA LYS A 204 -6.82 -16.60 30.30
C LYS A 204 -6.82 -17.62 29.16
N LEU A 205 -6.08 -17.36 28.09
CA LEU A 205 -5.88 -18.31 26.99
C LEU A 205 -5.18 -19.57 27.49
N GLN A 206 -4.12 -19.45 28.29
CA GLN A 206 -3.44 -20.60 28.89
C GLN A 206 -4.39 -21.43 29.76
N GLN A 207 -5.26 -20.78 30.55
CA GLN A 207 -6.27 -21.47 31.36
C GLN A 207 -7.28 -22.24 30.49
N LEU A 208 -7.78 -21.62 29.41
CA LEU A 208 -8.73 -22.26 28.50
C LEU A 208 -8.10 -23.42 27.73
N ILE A 209 -6.84 -23.27 27.29
CA ILE A 209 -6.05 -24.33 26.66
C ILE A 209 -5.88 -25.51 27.63
N ALA A 210 -5.47 -25.23 28.87
CA ALA A 210 -5.31 -26.28 29.89
C ALA A 210 -6.64 -26.99 30.19
N ALA A 211 -7.75 -26.26 30.27
CA ALA A 211 -9.08 -26.84 30.49
C ALA A 211 -9.50 -27.75 29.32
N ALA A 212 -9.29 -27.31 28.07
CA ALA A 212 -9.59 -28.11 26.89
C ALA A 212 -8.72 -29.38 26.80
N LEU A 213 -7.43 -29.29 27.18
CA LEU A 213 -6.55 -30.47 27.24
C LEU A 213 -7.02 -31.48 28.29
N VAL A 214 -7.38 -31.02 29.50
CA VAL A 214 -7.93 -31.88 30.56
C VAL A 214 -9.24 -32.52 30.11
N GLU A 215 -10.10 -31.79 29.40
CA GLU A 215 -11.33 -32.35 28.84
C GLU A 215 -11.04 -33.44 27.80
N LEU A 216 -10.10 -33.21 26.87
CA LEU A 216 -9.70 -34.22 25.89
C LEU A 216 -9.11 -35.48 26.55
N GLU A 217 -8.26 -35.32 27.57
CA GLU A 217 -7.72 -36.42 28.35
C GLU A 217 -8.84 -37.20 29.07
N GLY A 218 -9.80 -36.50 29.69
CA GLY A 218 -10.95 -37.12 30.33
C GLY A 218 -11.87 -37.86 29.36
N LEU A 219 -12.07 -37.34 28.14
CA LEU A 219 -12.81 -38.03 27.09
C LEU A 219 -12.11 -39.33 26.65
N ILE A 220 -10.78 -39.31 26.53
CA ILE A 220 -9.97 -40.51 26.24
C ILE A 220 -10.07 -41.52 27.40
N GLU A 221 -9.90 -41.08 28.65
CA GLU A 221 -9.99 -41.95 29.83
C GLU A 221 -11.38 -42.61 29.93
N ASN A 222 -12.44 -41.84 29.67
CA ASN A 222 -13.80 -42.36 29.62
C ASN A 222 -13.96 -43.43 28.53
N ALA A 223 -13.43 -43.19 27.32
CA ALA A 223 -13.49 -44.16 26.23
C ALA A 223 -12.68 -45.45 26.51
N LEU A 224 -11.63 -45.35 27.34
CA LEU A 224 -10.74 -46.46 27.69
C LEU A 224 -11.12 -47.16 29.01
N SER A 225 -12.26 -46.84 29.62
CA SER A 225 -12.63 -47.34 30.94
C SER A 225 -13.99 -48.07 30.99
N GLY A 226 -14.17 -48.81 32.09
CA GLY A 226 -15.42 -49.41 32.57
C GLY A 226 -16.30 -50.06 31.49
N PRO A 227 -17.44 -49.46 31.13
CA PRO A 227 -18.46 -50.07 30.28
C PRO A 227 -17.98 -50.29 28.83
N PHE A 228 -17.01 -49.53 28.34
CA PHE A 228 -16.46 -49.70 26.99
C PHE A 228 -15.49 -50.88 26.88
N MET A 229 -14.95 -51.35 28.01
CA MET A 229 -14.05 -52.50 28.10
C MET A 229 -14.76 -53.78 28.56
N ASP A 230 -16.04 -53.70 28.94
CA ASP A 230 -16.82 -54.83 29.43
C ASP A 230 -17.60 -55.52 28.30
N PRO A 231 -17.22 -56.76 27.90
CA PRO A 231 -17.90 -57.49 26.83
C PRO A 231 -19.33 -57.93 27.18
N ALA A 232 -19.78 -57.75 28.43
CA ALA A 232 -21.16 -58.04 28.83
C ALA A 232 -22.16 -56.90 28.53
N GLN A 233 -21.69 -55.74 28.07
CA GLN A 233 -22.53 -54.56 27.79
C GLN A 233 -23.29 -54.65 26.45
N GLU A 234 -24.37 -53.89 26.32
CA GLU A 234 -25.19 -53.86 25.10
C GLU A 234 -24.48 -53.11 23.95
N GLN A 235 -24.01 -53.87 22.95
CA GLN A 235 -23.20 -53.37 21.83
C GLN A 235 -23.75 -52.11 21.14
N ARG A 236 -25.04 -52.05 20.80
CA ARG A 236 -25.64 -50.90 20.10
C ARG A 236 -25.72 -49.64 20.96
N SER A 237 -25.89 -49.81 22.26
CA SER A 237 -25.89 -48.69 23.20
C SER A 237 -24.48 -48.12 23.34
N MET A 238 -23.47 -49.00 23.47
CA MET A 238 -22.06 -48.64 23.55
C MET A 238 -21.55 -47.94 22.29
N GLU A 239 -21.91 -48.44 21.11
CA GLU A 239 -21.56 -47.82 19.82
C GLU A 239 -22.08 -46.38 19.70
N ARG A 240 -23.34 -46.14 20.07
CA ARG A 240 -23.93 -44.79 20.05
C ARG A 240 -23.23 -43.84 21.03
N GLN A 241 -22.84 -44.32 22.21
CA GLN A 241 -22.11 -43.53 23.19
C GLN A 241 -20.69 -43.21 22.70
N LEU A 242 -20.00 -44.16 22.07
CA LEU A 242 -18.68 -43.94 21.46
C LEU A 242 -18.72 -42.89 20.35
N ILE A 243 -19.73 -42.94 19.46
CA ILE A 243 -19.91 -41.92 18.41
C ILE A 243 -20.15 -40.53 19.04
N SER A 244 -20.91 -40.46 20.13
CA SER A 244 -21.12 -39.20 20.85
C SER A 244 -19.83 -38.67 21.48
N LEU A 245 -19.02 -39.56 22.09
CA LEU A 245 -17.72 -39.23 22.67
C LEU A 245 -16.74 -38.75 21.58
N GLU A 246 -16.68 -39.45 20.45
CA GLU A 246 -15.84 -39.06 19.30
C GLU A 246 -16.20 -37.66 18.80
N ARG A 247 -17.50 -37.38 18.67
CA ARG A 247 -17.96 -36.07 18.22
C ARG A 247 -17.61 -34.96 19.22
N GLN A 248 -17.73 -35.22 20.52
CA GLN A 248 -17.28 -34.28 21.56
C GLN A 248 -15.76 -34.05 21.47
N PHE A 249 -14.98 -35.12 21.34
CA PHE A 249 -13.53 -35.02 21.19
C PHE A 249 -13.13 -34.16 19.98
N GLN A 250 -13.75 -34.38 18.81
CA GLN A 250 -13.47 -33.59 17.61
C GLN A 250 -13.84 -32.11 17.78
N ASN A 251 -14.95 -31.80 18.44
CA ASN A 251 -15.35 -30.41 18.72
C ASN A 251 -14.35 -29.73 19.67
N THR A 252 -13.97 -30.39 20.76
CA THR A 252 -13.03 -29.85 21.76
C THR A 252 -11.62 -29.71 21.16
N ALA A 253 -11.20 -30.65 20.31
CA ALA A 253 -9.92 -30.55 19.59
C ALA A 253 -9.90 -29.39 18.58
N SER A 254 -11.01 -29.16 17.88
CA SER A 254 -11.15 -27.99 16.98
C SER A 254 -11.08 -26.69 17.77
N HIS A 255 -11.77 -26.61 18.91
CA HIS A 255 -11.71 -25.45 19.79
C HIS A 255 -10.31 -25.21 20.36
N LEU A 256 -9.59 -26.27 20.76
CA LEU A 256 -8.20 -26.17 21.21
C LEU A 256 -7.29 -25.59 20.12
N SER A 257 -7.48 -26.01 18.86
CA SER A 257 -6.74 -25.47 17.71
C SER A 257 -6.99 -23.96 17.54
N GLU A 258 -8.23 -23.51 17.71
CA GLU A 258 -8.57 -22.08 17.64
C GLU A 258 -7.91 -21.29 18.78
N LEU A 259 -7.96 -21.80 20.01
CA LEU A 259 -7.33 -21.18 21.17
C LEU A 259 -5.81 -21.08 21.02
N HIS A 260 -5.18 -22.14 20.51
CA HIS A 260 -3.74 -22.17 20.27
C HIS A 260 -3.34 -21.19 19.16
N HIS A 261 -4.12 -21.12 18.08
CA HIS A 261 -3.91 -20.14 17.02
C HIS A 261 -4.03 -18.69 17.53
N ALA A 262 -5.05 -18.42 18.36
CA ALA A 262 -5.19 -17.12 19.01
C ALA A 262 -3.98 -16.81 19.91
N TYR A 263 -3.53 -17.77 20.72
CA TYR A 263 -2.34 -17.63 21.56
C TYR A 263 -1.09 -17.27 20.75
N ALA A 264 -0.78 -18.06 19.71
CA ALA A 264 0.40 -17.84 18.87
C ALA A 264 0.37 -16.47 18.17
N THR A 265 -0.82 -16.05 17.71
CA THR A 265 -1.02 -14.72 17.10
C THR A 265 -0.83 -13.58 18.11
N PHE A 266 -1.07 -13.83 19.40
CA PHE A 266 -0.93 -12.83 20.48
C PHE A 266 0.48 -12.68 21.02
N THR A 267 1.16 -13.81 21.20
CA THR A 267 2.47 -13.87 21.84
C THR A 267 3.60 -13.86 20.83
N GLY A 268 3.34 -14.25 19.58
CA GLY A 268 4.36 -14.55 18.59
C GLY A 268 5.12 -15.86 18.90
N THR A 269 4.60 -16.70 19.81
CA THR A 269 5.21 -17.96 20.23
C THR A 269 4.26 -19.12 20.01
N GLU A 270 4.72 -20.16 19.31
CA GLU A 270 3.97 -21.41 19.13
C GLU A 270 3.93 -22.26 20.40
N ASP A 271 4.82 -22.01 21.37
CA ASP A 271 4.83 -22.74 22.63
C ASP A 271 4.12 -21.96 23.75
N PRO A 272 2.97 -22.45 24.25
CA PRO A 272 2.24 -21.84 25.36
C PRO A 272 2.98 -21.91 26.70
N CYS A 273 3.99 -22.79 26.80
CA CYS A 273 4.76 -23.04 28.01
C CYS A 273 6.06 -22.21 28.09
N SER A 274 6.51 -21.57 27.01
CA SER A 274 7.77 -20.82 26.98
C SER A 274 7.81 -19.56 27.87
N LEU A 275 6.65 -19.03 28.29
CA LEU A 275 6.60 -17.77 29.06
C LEU A 275 7.03 -17.91 30.54
N TYR A 276 7.34 -19.12 31.02
CA TYR A 276 7.89 -19.33 32.37
C TYR A 276 9.43 -19.21 32.46
N HIS A 277 10.12 -18.91 31.36
CA HIS A 277 11.57 -18.70 31.35
C HIS A 277 11.98 -17.38 30.71
N HIS A 278 11.73 -16.26 31.41
CA HIS A 278 12.62 -15.11 31.31
C HIS A 278 13.69 -15.24 32.39
N PRO A 279 14.98 -15.49 32.06
CA PRO A 279 16.03 -15.11 32.98
C PRO A 279 16.07 -13.59 33.01
N VAL A 280 15.95 -13.04 34.21
CA VAL A 280 16.19 -11.63 34.52
C VAL A 280 17.52 -11.22 33.87
N ARG A 281 17.45 -10.44 32.79
CA ARG A 281 18.64 -9.74 32.28
C ARG A 281 18.84 -8.51 33.16
N ASP A 282 19.80 -8.64 34.05
CA ASP A 282 20.28 -7.59 34.95
C ASP A 282 20.72 -6.35 34.13
N PRO A 283 20.13 -5.15 34.35
CA PRO A 283 20.47 -3.94 33.61
C PRO A 283 21.75 -3.24 34.13
N SER A 284 22.73 -4.01 34.62
CA SER A 284 23.90 -3.48 35.33
C SER A 284 25.22 -3.57 34.57
N THR A 285 25.20 -3.78 33.24
CA THR A 285 26.44 -3.74 32.44
C THR A 285 26.15 -3.25 31.03
N GLU A 286 26.16 -1.94 30.83
CA GLU A 286 26.65 -1.27 29.61
C GLU A 286 26.55 0.25 29.75
N ILE A 287 27.33 0.82 30.66
CA ILE A 287 27.84 2.18 30.51
C ILE A 287 29.33 2.14 30.84
N ARG A 288 30.20 2.07 29.82
CA ARG A 288 31.25 3.07 29.55
C ARG A 288 32.28 2.58 28.53
N VAL A 289 32.35 3.34 27.43
CA VAL A 289 33.56 4.00 26.86
C VAL A 289 34.69 3.07 26.40
N LEU A 290 35.02 3.15 25.10
CA LEU A 290 36.29 3.72 24.60
C LEU A 290 36.37 3.60 23.06
N TYR A 291 36.61 4.73 22.41
CA TYR A 291 37.16 4.83 21.05
C TYR A 291 38.47 4.04 20.92
N PRO A 292 38.88 3.68 19.69
CA PRO A 292 40.25 4.02 19.33
C PRO A 292 40.39 4.68 17.95
N GLU A 293 41.35 5.60 17.91
CA GLU A 293 41.90 6.28 16.76
C GLU A 293 42.59 5.33 15.77
N CYS A 294 42.72 5.83 14.54
CA CYS A 294 43.47 5.25 13.41
C CYS A 294 44.94 4.94 13.73
N PRO A 295 45.55 4.07 12.92
CA PRO A 295 46.81 4.34 12.24
C PRO A 295 46.60 4.87 10.81
#